data_AF-A0A347AH03-F1
#
_entry.id   AF-A0A347AH03-F1
#
_cell.length_a   1.000
_cell.length_b   1.000
_cell.length_c   1.000
_cell.angle_alpha   90.00
_cell.angle_beta   90.00
_cell.angle_gamma   90.00
#
_symmetry.space_group_name_H-M   'P 1'
#
loop_
_entity.id
_entity.type
_entity.pdbx_description
1 polymer ?
#
loop_
_entity_poly.entity_id
_entity_poly.type
_entity_poly.pdbx_seq_one_letter_code
_entity_poly.pdbx_strand_id
1 'polypeptide(L)'
;MPKKSNLKNIVQELLEDKNLSKKEITSELKEVYNKNFSDKTLNEVLVKLLRDEKIDVVGYDLSIYGGMKRVQSLKPDGMIFGSLKIEQIQIEILFKKLESENIGTVKKAHSKLKKIFCRRLKSLKQKNYLEKYDIKINNTIFDDVIHYINSQELEQKRTLKEKFIWALANKEDSSKLLTQIIQLSQLYSQNK
;
A
#
# COMPACT_ATOMS: atom_id res chain seq x y z
N MET A 1 20.28 3.73 -21.99
CA MET A 1 19.94 4.28 -20.65
C MET A 1 18.86 3.44 -19.98
N PRO A 2 19.18 2.68 -18.91
CA PRO A 2 18.18 2.04 -18.04
C PRO A 2 18.45 2.20 -16.52
N LYS A 3 19.13 3.26 -16.06
CA LYS A 3 19.67 3.33 -14.68
C LYS A 3 18.66 3.71 -13.58
N LYS A 4 17.70 4.63 -13.83
CA LYS A 4 16.80 5.15 -12.78
C LYS A 4 15.59 4.27 -12.46
N SER A 5 15.02 3.59 -13.46
CA SER A 5 13.89 2.66 -13.29
C SER A 5 14.27 1.48 -12.39
N ASN A 6 15.48 0.95 -12.58
CA ASN A 6 16.00 -0.19 -11.82
C ASN A 6 16.21 0.14 -10.33
N LEU A 7 16.77 1.31 -10.01
CA LEU A 7 16.97 1.72 -8.61
C LEU A 7 15.65 1.85 -7.84
N LYS A 8 14.59 2.36 -8.48
CA LYS A 8 13.27 2.46 -7.85
C LYS A 8 12.75 1.09 -7.38
N ASN A 9 12.86 0.09 -8.24
CA ASN A 9 12.38 -1.26 -7.93
C ASN A 9 13.23 -1.88 -6.81
N ILE A 10 14.56 -1.74 -6.87
CA ILE A 10 15.47 -2.26 -5.84
C ILE A 10 15.18 -1.63 -4.47
N VAL A 11 15.02 -0.30 -4.40
CA VAL A 11 14.70 0.37 -3.12
C VAL A 11 13.33 -0.07 -2.62
N GLN A 12 12.36 -0.28 -3.51
CA GLN A 12 11.05 -0.78 -3.11
C GLN A 12 11.15 -2.20 -2.55
N GLU A 13 11.88 -3.11 -3.22
CA GLU A 13 12.13 -4.49 -2.77
C GLU A 13 12.83 -4.52 -1.40
N LEU A 14 13.89 -3.72 -1.22
CA LEU A 14 14.59 -3.58 0.07
C LEU A 14 13.65 -3.21 1.23
N LEU A 15 12.65 -2.37 0.94
CA LEU A 15 11.71 -1.85 1.92
C LEU A 15 10.42 -2.69 2.06
N GLU A 16 10.25 -3.77 1.29
CA GLU A 16 9.11 -4.68 1.47
C GLU A 16 9.18 -5.38 2.83
N ASP A 17 10.37 -5.84 3.22
CA ASP A 17 10.57 -6.68 4.41
C ASP A 17 11.25 -5.97 5.58
N LYS A 18 11.88 -4.83 5.34
CA LYS A 18 12.67 -4.10 6.35
C LYS A 18 12.31 -2.63 6.38
N ASN A 19 12.41 -2.03 7.56
CA ASN A 19 12.38 -0.58 7.72
C ASN A 19 13.82 -0.09 7.78
N LEU A 20 14.21 0.80 6.87
CA LEU A 20 15.60 1.22 6.72
C LEU A 20 15.68 2.74 6.70
N SER A 21 16.63 3.28 7.44
CA SER A 21 17.09 4.66 7.30
C SER A 21 17.76 4.87 5.94
N LYS A 22 17.87 6.12 5.50
CA LYS A 22 18.61 6.46 4.28
C LYS A 22 20.04 5.88 4.28
N LYS A 23 20.72 5.92 5.43
CA LYS A 23 22.08 5.37 5.59
C LYS A 23 22.11 3.86 5.34
N GLU A 24 21.17 3.13 5.94
CA GLU A 24 21.07 1.69 5.78
C GLU A 24 20.70 1.29 4.35
N ILE A 25 19.81 2.04 3.68
CA ILE A 25 19.50 1.83 2.26
C ILE A 25 20.77 1.99 1.41
N THR A 26 21.58 3.02 1.64
CA THR A 26 22.84 3.20 0.91
C THR A 26 23.81 2.06 1.14
N SER A 27 23.95 1.59 2.40
CA SER A 27 24.80 0.45 2.73
C SER A 27 24.34 -0.83 2.03
N GLU A 28 23.04 -1.17 2.11
CA GLU A 28 22.45 -2.35 1.47
C GLU A 28 22.61 -2.32 -0.06
N LEU A 29 22.39 -1.17 -0.70
CA LEU A 29 22.60 -1.01 -2.15
C LEU A 29 24.06 -1.29 -2.57
N LYS A 30 25.02 -0.92 -1.71
CA LYS A 30 26.44 -1.15 -1.96
C LYS A 30 26.84 -2.59 -1.69
N GLU A 31 26.42 -3.15 -0.56
CA GLU A 31 26.84 -4.47 -0.09
C GLU A 31 26.14 -5.61 -0.84
N VAL A 32 24.82 -5.53 -1.03
CA VAL A 32 24.04 -6.62 -1.63
C VAL A 32 23.91 -6.47 -3.13
N TYR A 33 23.72 -5.25 -3.62
CA TYR A 33 23.48 -5.02 -5.05
C TYR A 33 24.72 -4.60 -5.82
N ASN A 34 25.86 -4.41 -5.16
CA ASN A 34 27.13 -3.90 -5.73
C ASN A 34 26.92 -2.65 -6.60
N LYS A 35 26.02 -1.76 -6.17
CA LYS A 35 25.71 -0.52 -6.90
C LYS A 35 25.97 0.68 -6.00
N ASN A 36 26.74 1.62 -6.53
CA ASN A 36 26.98 2.90 -5.87
C ASN A 36 26.14 3.99 -6.54
N PHE A 37 25.30 4.66 -5.76
CA PHE A 37 24.47 5.77 -6.22
C PHE A 37 24.79 7.03 -5.40
N SER A 38 24.68 8.19 -6.04
CA SER A 38 24.81 9.46 -5.32
C SER A 38 23.60 9.69 -4.41
N ASP A 39 23.82 10.38 -3.28
CA ASP A 39 22.75 10.80 -2.36
C ASP A 39 21.63 11.56 -3.07
N LYS A 40 21.98 12.40 -4.05
CA LYS A 40 20.99 13.11 -4.87
C LYS A 40 20.07 12.13 -5.61
N THR A 41 20.64 11.08 -6.20
CA THR A 41 19.86 10.08 -6.95
C THR A 41 18.97 9.26 -6.02
N LEU A 42 19.47 8.87 -4.83
CA LEU A 42 18.68 8.16 -3.84
C LEU A 42 17.52 9.03 -3.32
N ASN A 43 17.79 10.29 -2.99
CA ASN A 43 16.77 11.24 -2.56
C ASN A 43 15.66 11.42 -3.61
N GLU A 44 16.02 11.57 -4.89
CA GLU A 44 15.04 11.64 -5.99
C GLU A 44 14.13 10.40 -6.03
N VAL A 45 14.70 9.22 -5.83
CA VAL A 45 13.96 7.95 -5.81
C VAL A 45 13.05 7.86 -4.58
N LEU A 46 13.54 8.17 -3.38
CA LEU A 46 12.76 8.16 -2.14
C LEU A 46 11.59 9.14 -2.21
N VAL A 47 11.84 10.38 -2.64
CA VAL A 47 10.78 11.38 -2.83
C VAL A 47 9.74 10.91 -3.83
N LYS A 48 10.17 10.27 -4.93
CA LYS A 48 9.25 9.70 -5.91
C LYS A 48 8.43 8.55 -5.33
N LEU A 49 9.04 7.65 -4.57
CA LEU A 49 8.36 6.52 -3.92
C LEU A 49 7.36 6.99 -2.84
N LEU A 50 7.71 8.02 -2.06
CA LEU A 50 6.80 8.66 -1.10
C LEU A 50 5.61 9.31 -1.82
N ARG A 51 5.88 10.09 -2.88
CA ARG A 51 4.83 10.74 -3.69
C ARG A 51 3.91 9.73 -4.36
N ASP A 52 4.48 8.63 -4.83
CA ASP A 52 3.75 7.51 -5.43
C ASP A 52 3.06 6.62 -4.38
N GLU A 53 3.18 6.95 -3.08
CA GLU A 53 2.61 6.25 -1.93
C GLU A 53 3.02 4.76 -1.88
N LYS A 54 4.26 4.48 -2.30
CA LYS A 54 4.86 3.13 -2.31
C LYS A 54 5.59 2.81 -1.01
N ILE A 55 6.14 3.83 -0.36
CA ILE A 55 6.81 3.77 0.93
C ILE A 55 6.23 4.86 1.83
N ASP A 56 6.47 4.75 3.13
CA ASP A 56 6.12 5.76 4.13
C ASP A 56 7.30 6.05 5.05
N VAL A 57 7.25 7.19 5.76
CA VAL A 57 8.15 7.47 6.87
C VAL A 57 7.57 6.82 8.12
N VAL A 58 8.17 5.71 8.54
CA VAL A 58 7.69 4.87 9.64
C VAL A 58 8.35 5.18 10.97
N GLY A 59 9.36 6.04 10.97
CA GLY A 59 10.08 6.43 12.18
C GLY A 59 11.25 7.37 11.90
N TYR A 60 12.01 7.64 12.95
CA TYR A 60 13.23 8.43 12.87
C TYR A 60 14.37 7.75 13.65
N ASP A 61 15.51 7.60 13.00
CA ASP A 61 16.77 7.24 13.63
C ASP A 61 17.34 8.46 14.35
N LEU A 62 17.31 8.44 15.67
CA LEU A 62 17.87 9.50 16.51
C LEU A 62 19.38 9.35 16.73
N SER A 63 19.98 8.21 16.36
CA SER A 63 21.41 7.97 16.52
C SER A 63 22.25 8.96 15.69
N ILE A 64 21.69 9.49 14.59
CA ILE A 64 22.34 10.51 13.74
C ILE A 64 22.68 11.81 14.49
N TYR A 65 22.08 12.03 15.67
CA TYR A 65 22.33 13.18 16.52
C TYR A 65 23.38 12.93 17.60
N GLY A 66 24.07 11.79 17.60
CA GLY A 66 25.17 11.52 18.52
C GLY A 66 24.76 11.48 20.00
N GLY A 67 23.57 10.94 20.31
CA GLY A 67 23.12 10.75 21.70
C GLY A 67 22.56 12.01 22.38
N MET A 68 22.21 13.05 21.63
CA MET A 68 21.55 14.24 22.18
C MET A 68 20.21 13.90 22.85
N LYS A 69 20.04 14.32 24.11
CA LYS A 69 18.82 14.10 24.90
C LYS A 69 17.59 14.85 24.37
N ARG A 70 17.79 15.92 23.60
CA ARG A 70 16.71 16.76 23.04
C ARG A 70 17.08 17.22 21.66
N VAL A 71 16.26 16.87 20.67
CA VAL A 71 16.40 17.28 19.27
C VAL A 71 15.34 18.34 18.99
N GLN A 72 15.76 19.54 18.56
CA GLN A 72 14.83 20.64 18.26
C GLN A 72 14.16 20.51 16.88
N SER A 73 14.83 19.88 15.91
CA SER A 73 14.32 19.67 14.56
C SER A 73 14.79 18.34 13.98
N LEU A 74 13.87 17.61 13.34
CA LEU A 74 14.16 16.34 12.70
C LEU A 74 14.72 16.57 11.29
N LYS A 75 16.00 16.25 11.11
CA LYS A 75 16.72 16.16 9.84
C LYS A 75 16.15 15.04 8.95
N PRO A 76 16.00 15.28 7.64
CA PRO A 76 15.58 14.26 6.68
C PRO A 76 16.47 13.01 6.65
N ASP A 77 17.77 13.15 6.92
CA ASP A 77 18.70 12.02 6.92
C ASP A 77 18.41 10.98 8.02
N GLY A 78 17.64 11.37 9.05
CA GLY A 78 17.18 10.48 10.10
C GLY A 78 15.88 9.76 9.78
N MET A 79 15.23 10.03 8.65
CA MET A 79 13.98 9.35 8.30
C MET A 79 14.22 7.85 8.09
N ILE A 80 13.39 7.04 8.74
CA ILE A 80 13.29 5.61 8.48
C ILE A 80 12.13 5.39 7.53
N PHE A 81 12.42 4.74 6.40
CA PHE A 81 11.45 4.39 5.39
C PHE A 81 11.02 2.94 5.55
N GLY A 82 9.76 2.66 5.24
CA GLY A 82 9.24 1.30 5.17
C GLY A 82 8.19 1.19 4.09
N SER A 83 7.83 -0.03 3.72
CA SER A 83 6.65 -0.25 2.88
C SER A 83 5.41 0.32 3.57
N LEU A 84 4.54 0.97 2.80
CA LEU A 84 3.28 1.50 3.31
C LEU A 84 2.37 0.34 3.72
N LYS A 85 2.39 -0.04 5.00
CA LYS A 85 1.51 -1.05 5.59
C LYS A 85 0.33 -0.33 6.26
N ILE A 86 -0.86 -0.49 5.68
CA ILE A 86 -2.07 0.00 6.32
C ILE A 86 -2.55 -1.09 7.27
N GLU A 87 -2.60 -0.76 8.56
CA GLU A 87 -3.06 -1.71 9.57
C GLU A 87 -4.52 -2.09 9.35
N GLN A 88 -4.83 -3.36 9.58
CA GLN A 88 -6.18 -3.91 9.44
C GLN A 88 -7.23 -3.10 10.20
N ILE A 89 -6.89 -2.69 11.43
CA ILE A 89 -7.79 -1.90 12.28
C ILE A 89 -8.15 -0.53 11.67
N GLN A 90 -7.22 0.09 10.94
CA GLN A 90 -7.49 1.37 10.26
C GLN A 90 -8.50 1.17 9.12
N ILE A 91 -8.42 0.04 8.42
CA ILE A 91 -9.35 -0.31 7.34
C ILE A 91 -10.73 -0.66 7.94
N GLU A 92 -10.77 -1.40 9.04
CA GLU A 92 -12.00 -1.68 9.80
C GLU A 92 -12.71 -0.39 10.25
N ILE A 93 -11.95 0.58 10.77
CA ILE A 93 -12.50 1.90 11.14
C ILE A 93 -13.08 2.62 9.92
N LEU A 94 -12.44 2.54 8.75
CA LEU A 94 -12.99 3.13 7.53
C LEU A 94 -14.29 2.45 7.11
N PHE A 95 -14.37 1.12 7.23
CA PHE A 95 -15.59 0.37 6.95
C PHE A 95 -16.72 0.73 7.91
N LYS A 96 -16.45 0.84 9.22
CA LYS A 96 -17.45 1.33 10.20
C LYS A 96 -17.92 2.74 9.86
N LYS A 97 -17.03 3.61 9.37
CA LYS A 97 -17.38 4.97 8.94
C LYS A 97 -18.25 5.03 7.68
N LEU A 98 -18.29 3.97 6.86
CA LEU A 98 -19.23 3.88 5.73
C LEU A 98 -20.68 3.70 6.20
N GLU A 99 -20.89 3.20 7.42
CA GLU A 99 -22.20 2.98 8.04
C GLU A 99 -22.67 4.20 8.86
N SER A 100 -21.92 5.31 8.84
CA SER A 100 -22.26 6.54 9.55
C SER A 100 -23.39 7.31 8.85
N GLU A 101 -24.26 7.94 9.64
CA GLU A 101 -25.30 8.84 9.14
C GLU A 101 -24.71 10.15 8.54
N ASN A 102 -23.48 10.50 8.90
CA ASN A 102 -22.85 11.72 8.42
C ASN A 102 -22.27 11.53 7.01
N ILE A 103 -22.94 12.11 6.01
CA ILE A 103 -22.56 12.04 4.59
C ILE A 103 -21.10 12.45 4.35
N GLY A 104 -20.60 13.48 5.04
CA GLY A 104 -19.22 13.93 4.92
C GLY A 104 -18.21 12.88 5.40
N THR A 105 -18.54 12.17 6.47
CA THR A 105 -17.75 11.06 7.02
C THR A 105 -17.75 9.87 6.07
N VAL A 106 -18.92 9.49 5.54
CA VAL A 106 -19.07 8.43 4.55
C VAL A 106 -18.23 8.73 3.30
N LYS A 107 -18.35 9.94 2.73
CA LYS A 107 -17.58 10.35 1.54
C LYS A 107 -16.07 10.29 1.78
N LYS A 108 -15.60 10.77 2.95
CA LYS A 108 -14.18 10.71 3.31
C LYS A 108 -13.69 9.27 3.48
N ALA A 109 -14.46 8.42 4.14
CA ALA A 109 -14.13 7.01 4.35
C ALA A 109 -14.08 6.25 3.02
N HIS A 110 -15.09 6.44 2.17
CA HIS A 110 -15.17 5.87 0.83
C HIS A 110 -13.97 6.26 -0.03
N SER A 111 -13.64 7.56 -0.10
CA SER A 111 -12.48 8.05 -0.86
C SER A 111 -11.17 7.42 -0.36
N LYS A 112 -10.99 7.30 0.96
CA LYS A 112 -9.81 6.65 1.54
C LYS A 112 -9.76 5.17 1.17
N LEU A 113 -10.85 4.41 1.34
CA LEU A 113 -10.90 2.99 0.96
C LEU A 113 -10.64 2.78 -0.53
N LYS A 114 -11.23 3.61 -1.40
CA LYS A 114 -10.98 3.57 -2.85
C LYS A 114 -9.50 3.77 -3.18
N LYS A 115 -8.82 4.72 -2.52
CA LYS A 115 -7.37 4.91 -2.67
C LYS A 115 -6.58 3.67 -2.24
N ILE A 116 -6.90 3.10 -1.09
CA ILE A 116 -6.24 1.87 -0.56
C ILE A 116 -6.40 0.72 -1.55
N PHE A 117 -7.63 0.49 -2.02
CA PHE A 117 -7.94 -0.53 -3.01
C PHE A 117 -7.21 -0.30 -4.33
N CYS A 118 -7.19 0.94 -4.87
CA CYS A 118 -6.46 1.25 -6.10
C CYS A 118 -4.95 1.02 -5.95
N ARG A 119 -4.36 1.32 -4.79
CA ARG A 119 -2.94 1.02 -4.50
C ARG A 119 -2.71 -0.49 -4.55
N ARG A 120 -3.62 -1.26 -3.95
CA ARG A 120 -3.55 -2.73 -3.94
C ARG A 120 -3.68 -3.32 -5.35
N LEU A 121 -4.62 -2.82 -6.17
CA LEU A 121 -4.72 -3.18 -7.59
C LEU A 121 -3.44 -2.90 -8.37
N LYS A 122 -2.81 -1.73 -8.17
CA LYS A 122 -1.53 -1.41 -8.83
C LYS A 122 -0.43 -2.41 -8.46
N SER A 123 -0.39 -2.84 -7.19
CA SER A 123 0.57 -3.87 -6.75
C SER A 123 0.28 -5.24 -7.40
N LEU A 124 -0.98 -5.65 -7.48
CA LEU A 124 -1.36 -6.89 -8.17
C LEU A 124 -1.02 -6.86 -9.67
N LYS A 125 -1.21 -5.70 -10.31
CA LYS A 125 -0.83 -5.50 -11.72
C LYS A 125 0.67 -5.69 -11.92
N GLN A 126 1.50 -5.12 -11.04
CA GLN A 126 2.96 -5.27 -11.10
C GLN A 126 3.43 -6.72 -10.92
N LYS A 127 2.65 -7.53 -10.18
CA LYS A 127 2.93 -8.95 -9.92
C LYS A 127 2.24 -9.88 -10.94
N ASN A 128 1.71 -9.36 -12.05
CA ASN A 128 0.95 -10.09 -13.08
C ASN A 128 -0.25 -10.93 -12.56
N TYR A 129 -0.78 -10.59 -11.37
CA TYR A 129 -1.94 -11.29 -10.80
C TYR A 129 -3.24 -10.94 -11.51
N LEU A 130 -3.37 -9.76 -12.12
CA LEU A 130 -4.63 -9.37 -12.76
C LEU A 130 -4.84 -10.09 -14.10
N GLU A 131 -3.77 -10.28 -14.87
CA GLU A 131 -3.80 -11.01 -16.15
C GLU A 131 -4.09 -12.50 -15.93
N LYS A 132 -3.47 -13.10 -14.90
CA LYS A 132 -3.69 -14.51 -14.54
C LYS A 132 -5.16 -14.84 -14.24
N TYR A 133 -5.94 -13.86 -13.82
CA TYR A 133 -7.32 -14.03 -13.37
C TYR A 133 -8.34 -13.26 -14.24
N ASP A 134 -7.93 -12.80 -15.43
CA ASP A 134 -8.77 -12.07 -16.39
C ASP A 134 -9.57 -10.90 -15.78
N ILE A 135 -8.95 -10.15 -14.85
CA ILE A 135 -9.62 -9.03 -14.19
C ILE A 135 -9.66 -7.82 -15.11
N LYS A 136 -10.87 -7.42 -15.51
CA LYS A 136 -11.11 -6.18 -16.26
C LYS A 136 -11.10 -4.96 -15.34
N ILE A 137 -10.03 -4.16 -15.39
CA ILE A 137 -9.94 -2.94 -14.57
C ILE A 137 -10.77 -1.83 -15.23
N ASN A 138 -11.76 -1.31 -14.51
CA ASN A 138 -12.48 -0.09 -14.86
C ASN A 138 -12.54 0.85 -13.63
N ASN A 139 -13.12 2.04 -13.79
CA ASN A 139 -13.20 3.04 -12.72
C ASN A 139 -14.24 2.70 -11.63
N THR A 140 -15.13 1.73 -11.89
CA THR A 140 -16.24 1.34 -11.02
C THR A 140 -15.92 0.10 -10.19
N ILE A 141 -14.86 -0.64 -10.49
CA ILE A 141 -14.57 -1.95 -9.88
C ILE A 141 -14.51 -1.92 -8.34
N PHE A 142 -14.08 -0.80 -7.75
CA PHE A 142 -14.16 -0.61 -6.30
C PHE A 142 -15.61 -0.56 -5.82
N ASP A 143 -16.43 0.25 -6.50
CA ASP A 143 -17.83 0.46 -6.18
C ASP A 143 -18.63 -0.84 -6.42
N ASP A 144 -18.28 -1.59 -7.47
CA ASP A 144 -18.84 -2.92 -7.79
C ASP A 144 -18.54 -3.94 -6.68
N VAL A 145 -17.29 -3.98 -6.18
CA VAL A 145 -16.91 -4.84 -5.06
C VAL A 145 -17.67 -4.47 -3.79
N ILE A 146 -17.76 -3.18 -3.44
CA ILE A 146 -18.49 -2.72 -2.25
C ILE A 146 -19.97 -3.06 -2.37
N HIS A 147 -20.57 -2.85 -3.55
CA HIS A 147 -21.96 -3.22 -3.81
C HIS A 147 -22.15 -4.73 -3.65
N TYR A 148 -21.31 -5.56 -4.28
CA TYR A 148 -21.37 -7.01 -4.19
C TYR A 148 -21.31 -7.51 -2.74
N ILE A 149 -20.37 -7.00 -1.93
CA ILE A 149 -20.25 -7.36 -0.51
C ILE A 149 -21.55 -7.00 0.22
N ASN A 150 -22.10 -5.81 -0.03
CA ASN A 150 -23.29 -5.33 0.66
C ASN A 150 -24.59 -6.03 0.24
N SER A 151 -24.63 -6.63 -0.96
CA SER A 151 -25.80 -7.34 -1.47
C SER A 151 -25.90 -8.80 -1.02
N GLN A 152 -24.90 -9.33 -0.31
CA GLN A 152 -24.96 -10.69 0.22
C GLN A 152 -25.77 -10.77 1.53
N GLU A 153 -26.18 -11.98 1.90
CA GLU A 153 -26.80 -12.27 3.20
C GLU A 153 -25.86 -11.92 4.37
N LEU A 154 -26.41 -11.69 5.56
CA LEU A 154 -25.70 -11.12 6.72
C LEU A 154 -24.36 -11.83 7.02
N GLU A 155 -24.36 -13.16 7.12
CA GLU A 155 -23.17 -13.97 7.43
C GLU A 155 -22.13 -13.93 6.30
N GLN A 156 -22.58 -14.01 5.05
CA GLN A 156 -21.71 -13.94 3.88
C GLN A 156 -21.12 -12.55 3.71
N LYS A 157 -21.93 -11.50 3.89
CA LYS A 157 -21.52 -10.09 3.89
C LYS A 157 -20.44 -9.85 4.94
N ARG A 158 -20.64 -10.33 6.16
CA ARG A 158 -19.65 -10.21 7.25
C ARG A 158 -18.33 -10.89 6.86
N THR A 159 -18.41 -12.14 6.42
CA THR A 159 -17.23 -12.93 6.00
C THR A 159 -16.48 -12.27 4.85
N LEU A 160 -17.20 -11.78 3.83
CA LEU A 160 -16.60 -11.10 2.68
C LEU A 160 -15.99 -9.75 3.08
N LYS A 161 -16.62 -9.00 3.98
CA LYS A 161 -16.09 -7.74 4.53
C LYS A 161 -14.78 -8.00 5.26
N GLU A 162 -14.71 -8.98 6.16
CA GLU A 162 -13.50 -9.35 6.89
C GLU A 162 -12.38 -9.79 5.93
N LYS A 163 -12.70 -10.65 4.97
CA LYS A 163 -11.79 -11.07 3.90
C LYS A 163 -11.27 -9.87 3.09
N PHE A 164 -12.15 -8.96 2.69
CA PHE A 164 -11.77 -7.79 1.91
C PHE A 164 -10.87 -6.84 2.71
N ILE A 165 -11.15 -6.64 4.00
CA ILE A 165 -10.29 -5.88 4.92
C ILE A 165 -8.90 -6.52 5.00
N TRP A 166 -8.82 -7.85 5.17
CA TRP A 166 -7.55 -8.59 5.19
C TRP A 166 -6.76 -8.43 3.87
N ALA A 167 -7.46 -8.53 2.75
CA ALA A 167 -6.96 -8.27 1.39
C ALA A 167 -6.35 -6.87 1.24
N LEU A 168 -7.05 -5.85 1.71
CA LEU A 168 -6.61 -4.46 1.61
C LEU A 168 -5.43 -4.14 2.53
N ALA A 169 -5.33 -4.80 3.69
CA ALA A 169 -4.19 -4.68 4.61
C ALA A 169 -2.90 -5.31 4.07
N ASN A 170 -2.93 -5.94 2.88
CA ASN A 170 -1.78 -6.57 2.24
C ASN A 170 -1.08 -7.60 3.16
N LYS A 171 -1.88 -8.40 3.86
CA LYS A 171 -1.39 -9.53 4.67
C LYS A 171 -0.88 -10.68 3.78
N GLU A 172 -0.28 -11.69 4.38
CA GLU A 172 0.17 -12.89 3.65
C GLU A 172 -1.01 -13.57 2.93
N ASP A 173 -0.76 -14.12 1.73
CA ASP A 173 -1.74 -14.73 0.81
C ASP A 173 -2.96 -13.88 0.39
N SER A 174 -2.99 -12.63 0.81
CA SER A 174 -4.13 -11.73 0.64
C SER A 174 -4.36 -11.30 -0.83
N SER A 175 -3.35 -11.45 -1.68
CA SER A 175 -3.41 -11.16 -3.12
C SER A 175 -4.42 -12.05 -3.86
N LYS A 176 -4.38 -13.36 -3.60
CA LYS A 176 -5.30 -14.33 -4.22
C LYS A 176 -6.73 -14.05 -3.78
N LEU A 177 -6.91 -13.78 -2.49
CA LEU A 177 -8.19 -13.48 -1.89
C LEU A 177 -8.83 -12.21 -2.48
N LEU A 178 -8.06 -11.13 -2.63
CA LEU A 178 -8.55 -9.89 -3.25
C LEU A 178 -9.01 -10.12 -4.69
N THR A 179 -8.20 -10.82 -5.47
CA THR A 179 -8.49 -11.17 -6.86
C THR A 179 -9.78 -11.99 -6.97
N GLN A 180 -9.98 -12.98 -6.11
CA GLN A 180 -11.22 -13.79 -6.08
C GLN A 180 -12.45 -12.94 -5.76
N ILE A 181 -12.37 -12.02 -4.80
CA ILE A 181 -13.48 -11.11 -4.47
C ILE A 181 -13.81 -10.22 -5.67
N ILE A 182 -12.80 -9.71 -6.37
CA ILE A 182 -12.99 -8.90 -7.58
C ILE A 182 -13.69 -9.71 -8.67
N GLN A 183 -13.24 -10.94 -8.95
CA GLN A 183 -13.88 -11.81 -9.94
C GLN A 183 -15.35 -12.08 -9.61
N LEU A 184 -15.66 -12.41 -8.36
CA LEU A 184 -17.03 -12.64 -7.92
C LEU A 184 -17.92 -11.40 -8.11
N SER A 185 -17.40 -10.21 -7.80
CA SER A 185 -18.13 -8.96 -8.03
C SER A 185 -18.41 -8.70 -9.51
N GLN A 186 -17.46 -9.02 -10.40
CA GLN A 186 -17.64 -8.87 -11.85
C GLN A 186 -18.67 -9.85 -12.42
N LEU A 187 -18.64 -11.11 -11.98
CA LEU A 187 -19.65 -12.10 -12.35
C LEU A 187 -21.05 -11.67 -11.87
N TYR A 188 -21.14 -11.12 -10.66
CA TYR A 188 -22.40 -10.59 -10.14
C TYR A 188 -22.93 -9.42 -10.99
N SER A 189 -22.08 -8.48 -11.39
CA SER A 189 -22.47 -7.35 -12.22
C SER A 189 -22.84 -7.71 -13.67
N GLN A 190 -22.36 -8.85 -14.20
CA GLN A 190 -22.71 -9.33 -15.55
C GLN A 190 -24.06 -10.05 -15.62
N ASN A 191 -24.55 -10.57 -14.48
CA ASN A 191 -25.81 -11.32 -14.39
C ASN A 191 -27.01 -10.45 -13.98
N LYS A 192 -26.86 -9.12 -14.03
CA LYS A 192 -27.93 -8.13 -13.87
C LYS A 192 -28.21 -7.44 -15.19
#